data_AF-A0A3R9RW61-F1
#
_entry.id   AF-A0A3R9RW61-F1
#
_cell.length_a   1.000
_cell.length_b   1.000
_cell.length_c   1.000
_cell.angle_alpha   90.00
_cell.angle_beta   90.00
_cell.angle_gamma   90.00
#
_symmetry.space_group_name_H-M   'P 1'
#
loop_
_entity.id
_entity.type
_entity.pdbx_description
1 polymer ?
#
loop_
_entity_poly.entity_id
_entity_poly.type
_entity_poly.pdbx_seq_one_letter_code
_entity_poly.pdbx_strand_id
1 'polypeptide(L)'
;KNVRLGTGTVVAPFWHPIKLAGEAAMTDIITNGRLDIGIARGAYSFEYERMVPGMDAWSAGQRLREMIPAIKNLWKGDYEHNGEFWQFPKTTSAPQPLQQPHPPIWVAARDPNSHEFAVQNGCNVQVTPLHLGDEEVEKLMGHFNAACEKFSDVPRPEIMLLRHTYVADSEEDAQLAADEINTFYNYFGAWFKNEREINQGLIAPLSPEEIAAHP
;
A
#
# COMPACT_ATOMS: atom_id res chain seq x y z
N LYS A 1 -13.76 -4.59 20.00
CA LYS A 1 -13.52 -6.04 19.78
C LYS A 1 -13.83 -6.50 18.35
N ASN A 2 -14.68 -5.79 17.58
CA ASN A 2 -15.11 -6.23 16.23
C ASN A 2 -14.37 -5.57 15.06
N VAL A 3 -13.60 -4.51 15.31
CA VAL A 3 -12.89 -3.75 14.27
C VAL A 3 -11.81 -4.62 13.61
N ARG A 4 -11.70 -4.58 12.28
CA ARG A 4 -10.58 -5.21 11.55
C ARG A 4 -9.34 -4.32 11.65
N LEU A 5 -8.16 -4.92 11.55
CA LEU A 5 -6.88 -4.23 11.65
C LEU A 5 -6.15 -4.36 10.32
N GLY A 6 -5.91 -3.24 9.66
CA GLY A 6 -5.28 -3.18 8.34
C GLY A 6 -3.89 -2.57 8.37
N THR A 7 -2.95 -3.09 7.57
CA THR A 7 -1.72 -2.35 7.25
C THR A 7 -1.96 -1.41 6.07
N GLY A 8 -1.71 -0.12 6.24
CA GLY A 8 -1.84 0.90 5.18
C GLY A 8 -0.52 1.66 4.94
N THR A 9 0.61 1.03 4.60
CA THR A 9 0.81 -0.31 4.03
C THR A 9 2.18 -0.90 4.42
N VAL A 10 2.37 -2.20 4.25
CA VAL A 10 3.69 -2.84 4.23
C VAL A 10 4.39 -2.50 2.91
N VAL A 11 5.59 -1.93 2.98
CA VAL A 11 6.40 -1.62 1.79
C VAL A 11 7.22 -2.86 1.41
N ALA A 12 6.74 -3.61 0.41
CA ALA A 12 7.28 -4.93 0.04
C ALA A 12 8.80 -4.98 -0.13
N PRO A 13 9.46 -4.01 -0.81
CA PRO A 13 10.91 -4.06 -0.98
C PRO A 13 11.73 -4.05 0.32
N PHE A 14 11.15 -3.61 1.44
CA PHE A 14 11.86 -3.51 2.73
C PHE A 14 11.69 -4.76 3.60
N TRP A 15 11.04 -5.81 3.07
CA TRP A 15 10.73 -7.03 3.79
C TRP A 15 11.29 -8.25 3.07
N HIS A 16 11.63 -9.27 3.86
CA HIS A 16 11.85 -10.62 3.34
C HIS A 16 10.50 -11.38 3.35
N PRO A 17 10.11 -12.11 2.28
CA PRO A 17 8.82 -12.80 2.21
C PRO A 17 8.54 -13.74 3.39
N ILE A 18 9.55 -14.52 3.82
CA ILE A 18 9.44 -15.40 5.00
C ILE A 18 9.08 -14.61 6.26
N LYS A 19 9.75 -13.48 6.50
CA LYS A 19 9.53 -12.63 7.67
C LYS A 19 8.12 -12.04 7.65
N LEU A 20 7.72 -11.48 6.51
CA LEU A 20 6.39 -10.89 6.35
C LEU A 20 5.29 -11.94 6.55
N ALA A 21 5.43 -13.13 5.96
CA ALA A 21 4.46 -14.21 6.10
C ALA A 21 4.28 -14.64 7.56
N GLY A 22 5.39 -14.83 8.29
CA GLY A 22 5.36 -15.23 9.71
C GLY A 22 4.79 -14.15 10.63
N GLU A 23 5.20 -12.89 10.47
CA GLU A 23 4.71 -11.79 11.32
C GLU A 23 3.23 -11.46 11.07
N ALA A 24 2.79 -11.53 9.82
CA ALA A 24 1.38 -11.38 9.47
C ALA A 24 0.54 -12.55 10.02
N ALA A 25 1.02 -13.79 9.91
CA ALA A 25 0.33 -14.94 10.49
C ALA A 25 0.22 -14.84 12.03
N MET A 26 1.31 -14.43 12.69
CA MET A 26 1.31 -14.20 14.14
C MET A 26 0.31 -13.10 14.53
N THR A 27 0.29 -11.99 13.78
CA THR A 27 -0.65 -10.88 14.02
C THR A 27 -2.08 -11.32 13.77
N ASP A 28 -2.34 -12.14 12.76
CA ASP A 28 -3.65 -12.70 12.50
C ASP A 28 -4.16 -13.55 13.68
N ILE A 29 -3.30 -14.39 14.26
CA ILE A 29 -3.62 -15.18 15.47
C ILE A 29 -3.91 -14.25 16.66
N ILE A 30 -3.02 -13.29 16.95
CA ILE A 30 -3.16 -12.37 18.10
C ILE A 30 -4.43 -11.54 17.97
N THR A 31 -4.81 -11.18 16.75
CA THR A 31 -6.01 -10.39 16.49
C THR A 31 -7.27 -11.24 16.37
N ASN A 32 -7.17 -12.58 16.50
CA ASN A 32 -8.26 -13.54 16.34
C ASN A 32 -8.93 -13.43 14.97
N GLY A 33 -8.11 -13.44 13.90
CA GLY A 33 -8.59 -13.52 12.52
C GLY A 33 -9.08 -12.20 11.95
N ARG A 34 -8.59 -11.07 12.46
CA ARG A 34 -9.08 -9.72 12.10
C ARG A 34 -8.09 -8.92 11.27
N LEU A 35 -6.99 -9.53 10.83
CA LEU A 35 -5.96 -8.85 10.06
C LEU A 35 -6.36 -8.71 8.58
N ASP A 36 -6.07 -7.54 8.02
CA ASP A 36 -6.00 -7.26 6.58
C ASP A 36 -4.59 -6.77 6.28
N ILE A 37 -3.94 -7.33 5.27
CA ILE A 37 -2.57 -6.96 4.92
C ILE A 37 -2.56 -6.10 3.65
N GLY A 38 -2.45 -4.79 3.83
CA GLY A 38 -2.15 -3.88 2.72
C GLY A 38 -0.66 -3.86 2.41
N ILE A 39 -0.31 -4.07 1.15
CA ILE A 39 1.05 -4.14 0.62
C ILE A 39 1.20 -3.13 -0.52
N ALA A 40 2.30 -2.38 -0.51
CA ALA A 40 2.65 -1.39 -1.53
C ALA A 40 4.11 -1.50 -1.96
N ARG A 41 4.43 -0.88 -3.10
CA ARG A 41 5.81 -0.75 -3.57
C ARG A 41 6.61 0.29 -2.77
N GLY A 42 5.93 1.17 -2.02
CA GLY A 42 6.50 2.37 -1.41
C GLY A 42 6.27 3.61 -2.27
N ALA A 43 6.56 4.79 -1.71
CA ALA A 43 6.36 6.06 -2.40
C ALA A 43 7.61 6.95 -2.39
N TYR A 44 8.40 6.91 -1.33
CA TYR A 44 9.47 7.89 -1.11
C TYR A 44 10.82 7.41 -1.63
N SER A 45 11.41 8.14 -2.58
CA SER A 45 12.70 7.79 -3.19
C SER A 45 13.84 7.71 -2.17
N PHE A 46 13.84 8.57 -1.14
CA PHE A 46 14.87 8.53 -0.09
C PHE A 46 14.84 7.23 0.72
N GLU A 47 13.67 6.61 0.90
CA GLU A 47 13.57 5.32 1.59
C GLU A 47 14.18 4.23 0.71
N TYR A 48 13.92 4.27 -0.60
CA TYR A 48 14.55 3.35 -1.55
C TYR A 48 16.07 3.48 -1.49
N GLU A 49 16.62 4.68 -1.62
CA GLU A 49 18.06 4.94 -1.58
C GLU A 49 18.73 4.39 -0.32
N ARG A 50 18.06 4.48 0.84
CA ARG A 50 18.62 4.05 2.13
C ARG A 50 18.43 2.57 2.41
N MET A 51 17.29 2.00 2.02
CA MET A 51 16.95 0.60 2.33
C MET A 51 17.46 -0.36 1.26
N VAL A 52 17.42 0.05 -0.01
CA VAL A 52 17.82 -0.75 -1.18
C VAL A 52 18.47 0.18 -2.22
N PRO A 53 19.76 0.53 -2.08
CA PRO A 53 20.44 1.49 -2.95
C PRO A 53 20.30 1.17 -4.44
N GLY A 54 19.97 2.19 -5.24
CA GLY A 54 19.78 2.06 -6.70
C GLY A 54 18.41 1.52 -7.13
N MET A 55 17.49 1.26 -6.18
CA MET A 55 16.14 0.85 -6.49
C MET A 55 15.27 2.04 -6.92
N ASP A 56 14.50 1.83 -7.98
CA ASP A 56 13.49 2.78 -8.48
C ASP A 56 12.06 2.27 -8.23
N ALA A 57 11.07 3.10 -8.57
CA ALA A 57 9.66 2.77 -8.44
C ALA A 57 9.25 1.50 -9.21
N TRP A 58 9.89 1.24 -10.34
CA TRP A 58 9.59 0.09 -11.19
C TRP A 58 10.08 -1.22 -10.56
N SER A 59 11.35 -1.28 -10.18
CA SER A 59 11.97 -2.42 -9.51
C SER A 59 11.37 -2.68 -8.12
N ALA A 60 10.91 -1.64 -7.42
CA ALA A 60 10.08 -1.77 -6.22
C ALA A 60 8.72 -2.44 -6.51
N GLY A 61 8.10 -2.10 -7.63
CA GLY A 61 6.87 -2.75 -8.12
C GLY A 61 7.08 -4.21 -8.49
N GLN A 62 8.22 -4.56 -9.11
CA GLN A 62 8.56 -5.95 -9.43
C GLN A 62 8.74 -6.80 -8.16
N ARG A 63 9.38 -6.26 -7.14
CA ARG A 63 9.50 -6.88 -5.80
C ARG A 63 8.14 -7.17 -5.16
N LEU A 64 7.22 -6.21 -5.19
CA LEU A 64 5.85 -6.44 -4.72
C LEU A 64 5.19 -7.61 -5.48
N ARG A 65 5.38 -7.65 -6.80
CA ARG A 65 4.76 -8.66 -7.68
C ARG A 65 5.32 -10.06 -7.46
N GLU A 66 6.59 -10.19 -7.10
CA GLU A 66 7.21 -11.45 -6.69
C GLU A 66 6.81 -11.86 -5.26
N MET A 67 6.73 -10.90 -4.33
CA MET A 67 6.45 -11.16 -2.92
C MET A 67 5.04 -11.72 -2.69
N ILE A 68 4.01 -11.18 -3.34
CA ILE A 68 2.61 -11.57 -3.07
C ILE A 68 2.36 -13.06 -3.33
N PRO A 69 2.73 -13.64 -4.49
CA PRO A 69 2.64 -15.08 -4.70
C PRO A 69 3.49 -15.88 -3.70
N ALA A 70 4.69 -15.40 -3.36
CA ALA A 70 5.58 -16.09 -2.42
C ALA A 70 4.97 -16.20 -1.01
N ILE A 71 4.41 -15.11 -0.46
CA ILE A 71 3.75 -15.16 0.86
C ILE A 71 2.51 -16.04 0.85
N LYS A 72 1.71 -16.02 -0.24
CA LYS A 72 0.54 -16.90 -0.38
C LYS A 72 0.93 -18.37 -0.40
N ASN A 73 2.07 -18.71 -1.02
CA ASN A 73 2.56 -20.09 -1.03
C ASN A 73 3.16 -20.52 0.33
N LEU A 74 3.85 -19.62 1.04
CA LEU A 74 4.33 -19.88 2.40
C LEU A 74 3.19 -20.18 3.39
N TRP A 75 1.97 -19.67 3.13
CA TRP A 75 0.77 -19.98 3.91
C TRP A 75 0.00 -21.24 3.46
N LYS A 76 0.40 -21.87 2.36
CA LYS A 76 -0.18 -23.15 1.91
C LYS A 76 0.58 -24.37 2.45
N GLY A 77 1.80 -24.17 2.92
CA GLY A 77 2.68 -25.24 3.41
C GLY A 77 4.13 -25.00 3.04
N ASP A 78 4.88 -26.08 2.83
CA ASP A 78 6.27 -25.98 2.42
C ASP A 78 6.39 -25.44 0.99
N TYR A 79 7.22 -24.42 0.83
CA TYR A 79 7.45 -23.69 -0.39
C TYR A 79 8.95 -23.38 -0.55
N GLU A 80 9.48 -23.65 -1.73
CA GLU A 80 10.79 -23.18 -2.17
C GLU A 80 10.59 -22.02 -3.15
N HIS A 81 11.43 -21.00 -3.06
CA HIS A 81 11.37 -19.86 -3.97
C HIS A 81 12.70 -19.66 -4.66
N ASN A 82 12.67 -19.55 -5.98
CA ASN A 82 13.81 -19.23 -6.82
C ASN A 82 13.43 -18.05 -7.73
N GLY A 83 13.23 -16.87 -7.11
CA GLY A 83 12.84 -15.63 -7.77
C GLY A 83 14.02 -14.76 -8.16
N GLU A 84 13.71 -13.60 -8.75
CA GLU A 84 14.71 -12.60 -9.13
C GLU A 84 15.23 -11.84 -7.90
N PHE A 85 14.35 -11.55 -6.95
CA PHE A 85 14.68 -10.71 -5.79
C PHE A 85 14.91 -11.52 -4.52
N TRP A 86 14.25 -12.67 -4.38
CA TRP A 86 14.47 -13.57 -3.25
C TRP A 86 14.67 -15.00 -3.71
N GLN A 87 15.56 -15.71 -3.02
CA GLN A 87 15.77 -17.14 -3.19
C GLN A 87 15.91 -17.76 -1.80
N PHE A 88 15.15 -18.82 -1.54
CA PHE A 88 15.23 -19.54 -0.28
C PHE A 88 14.86 -21.01 -0.48
N PRO A 89 15.53 -21.93 0.25
CA PRO A 89 15.22 -23.35 0.18
C PRO A 89 13.82 -23.62 0.73
N LYS A 90 13.30 -24.82 0.44
CA LYS A 90 12.00 -25.30 0.94
C LYS A 90 11.79 -24.98 2.43
N THR A 91 10.79 -24.16 2.71
CA THR A 91 10.43 -23.67 4.04
C THR A 91 8.95 -23.30 4.12
N THR A 92 8.43 -22.98 5.29
CA THR A 92 7.02 -22.59 5.47
C THR A 92 6.90 -21.40 6.43
N SER A 93 5.74 -20.76 6.44
CA SER A 93 5.43 -19.77 7.47
C SER A 93 5.26 -20.45 8.83
N ALA A 94 5.92 -19.91 9.86
CA ALA A 94 5.77 -20.34 11.23
C ALA A 94 5.58 -19.08 12.12
N PRO A 95 4.37 -18.85 12.68
CA PRO A 95 3.17 -19.69 12.61
C PRO A 95 2.44 -19.61 11.24
N GLN A 96 1.45 -20.46 11.03
CA GLN A 96 0.45 -20.34 9.95
C GLN A 96 -0.70 -19.40 10.39
N PRO A 97 -1.35 -18.67 9.47
CA PRO A 97 -2.43 -17.75 9.82
C PRO A 97 -3.69 -18.50 10.30
N LEU A 98 -4.54 -17.79 11.05
CA LEU A 98 -5.83 -18.30 11.51
C LEU A 98 -6.89 -18.23 10.40
N GLN A 99 -6.94 -17.12 9.66
CA GLN A 99 -7.83 -16.94 8.51
C GLN A 99 -7.46 -17.90 7.37
N GLN A 100 -8.49 -18.44 6.71
CA GLN A 100 -8.36 -19.35 5.57
C GLN A 100 -8.91 -18.69 4.29
N PRO A 101 -8.24 -18.83 3.14
CA PRO A 101 -6.94 -19.49 2.93
C PRO A 101 -5.75 -18.69 3.50
N HIS A 102 -5.93 -17.41 3.79
CA HIS A 102 -4.97 -16.50 4.42
C HIS A 102 -5.70 -15.18 4.78
N PRO A 103 -5.08 -14.24 5.52
CA PRO A 103 -5.64 -12.90 5.70
C PRO A 103 -5.88 -12.19 4.36
N PRO A 104 -6.95 -11.37 4.21
CA PRO A 104 -7.17 -10.59 2.98
C PRO A 104 -5.98 -9.71 2.65
N ILE A 105 -5.54 -9.75 1.40
CA ILE A 105 -4.43 -8.93 0.90
C ILE A 105 -4.97 -7.75 0.11
N TRP A 106 -4.56 -6.54 0.47
CA TRP A 106 -4.87 -5.31 -0.26
C TRP A 106 -3.62 -4.82 -0.99
N VAL A 107 -3.70 -4.56 -2.29
CA VAL A 107 -2.58 -4.04 -3.08
C VAL A 107 -2.80 -2.56 -3.34
N ALA A 108 -1.82 -1.74 -2.97
CA ALA A 108 -1.82 -0.34 -3.36
C ALA A 108 -1.62 -0.22 -4.87
N ALA A 109 -2.64 0.26 -5.57
CA ALA A 109 -2.69 0.34 -7.02
C ALA A 109 -3.11 1.74 -7.46
N ARG A 110 -2.65 2.19 -8.62
CA ARG A 110 -3.10 3.44 -9.27
C ARG A 110 -3.17 3.28 -10.78
N ASP A 111 -2.14 2.66 -11.36
CA ASP A 111 -2.07 2.39 -12.80
C ASP A 111 -2.92 1.18 -13.20
N PRO A 112 -3.38 1.08 -14.47
CA PRO A 112 -4.15 -0.08 -14.95
C PRO A 112 -3.46 -1.41 -14.67
N ASN A 113 -2.15 -1.51 -14.94
CA ASN A 113 -1.37 -2.74 -14.74
C ASN A 113 -1.26 -3.18 -13.25
N SER A 114 -1.47 -2.26 -12.31
CA SER A 114 -1.41 -2.53 -10.88
C SER A 114 -2.75 -3.04 -10.36
N HIS A 115 -3.86 -2.51 -10.90
CA HIS A 115 -5.20 -3.04 -10.69
C HIS A 115 -5.33 -4.44 -11.28
N GLU A 116 -4.89 -4.62 -12.53
CA GLU A 116 -4.90 -5.91 -13.21
C GLU A 116 -4.18 -6.99 -12.40
N PHE A 117 -2.99 -6.68 -11.88
CA PHE A 117 -2.23 -7.64 -11.09
C PHE A 117 -2.89 -7.98 -9.76
N ALA A 118 -3.43 -6.98 -9.05
CA ALA A 118 -4.14 -7.21 -7.80
C ALA A 118 -5.33 -8.16 -8.02
N VAL A 119 -6.17 -7.85 -9.01
CA VAL A 119 -7.34 -8.66 -9.38
C VAL A 119 -6.92 -10.06 -9.83
N GLN A 120 -5.98 -10.17 -10.77
CA GLN A 120 -5.50 -11.47 -11.28
C GLN A 120 -4.99 -12.38 -10.16
N ASN A 121 -4.37 -11.82 -9.13
CA ASN A 121 -3.84 -12.57 -7.99
C ASN A 121 -4.87 -12.80 -6.88
N GLY A 122 -6.13 -12.41 -7.06
CA GLY A 122 -7.18 -12.53 -6.03
C GLY A 122 -6.85 -11.70 -4.79
N CYS A 123 -6.40 -10.46 -5.00
CA CYS A 123 -6.17 -9.47 -3.95
C CYS A 123 -7.20 -8.34 -4.08
N ASN A 124 -7.55 -7.75 -2.93
CA ASN A 124 -8.29 -6.50 -2.87
C ASN A 124 -7.40 -5.33 -3.35
N VAL A 125 -8.05 -4.23 -3.70
CA VAL A 125 -7.38 -3.02 -4.20
C VAL A 125 -7.55 -1.89 -3.21
N GLN A 126 -6.47 -1.18 -2.90
CA GLN A 126 -6.54 0.09 -2.17
C GLN A 126 -5.94 1.20 -3.03
N VAL A 127 -6.67 2.31 -3.13
CA VAL A 127 -6.32 3.45 -3.98
C VAL A 127 -6.33 4.74 -3.16
N THR A 128 -5.52 5.70 -3.58
CA THR A 128 -5.53 7.06 -3.03
C THR A 128 -5.64 8.07 -4.17
N PRO A 129 -6.67 8.93 -4.18
CA PRO A 129 -6.80 10.00 -5.16
C PRO A 129 -5.88 11.19 -4.85
N LEU A 130 -5.18 11.17 -3.70
CA LEU A 130 -4.39 12.28 -3.19
C LEU A 130 -5.24 13.57 -3.08
N HIS A 131 -4.69 14.71 -3.47
CA HIS A 131 -5.36 16.00 -3.53
C HIS A 131 -6.27 16.17 -4.76
N LEU A 132 -6.47 15.13 -5.57
CA LEU A 132 -7.29 15.22 -6.79
C LEU A 132 -8.79 15.03 -6.49
N GLY A 133 -9.62 15.65 -7.31
CA GLY A 133 -11.08 15.61 -7.21
C GLY A 133 -11.71 14.31 -7.68
N ASP A 134 -13.02 14.34 -7.88
CA ASP A 134 -13.83 13.14 -8.18
C ASP A 134 -13.47 12.48 -9.52
N GLU A 135 -12.95 13.22 -10.49
CA GLU A 135 -12.46 12.66 -11.76
C GLU A 135 -11.36 11.61 -11.56
N GLU A 136 -10.46 11.81 -10.58
CA GLU A 136 -9.43 10.80 -10.29
C GLU A 136 -10.05 9.57 -9.62
N VAL A 137 -11.12 9.73 -8.82
CA VAL A 137 -11.84 8.60 -8.23
C VAL A 137 -12.56 7.78 -9.31
N GLU A 138 -13.25 8.45 -10.23
CA GLU A 138 -13.90 7.81 -11.36
C GLU A 138 -12.88 7.04 -12.22
N LYS A 139 -11.71 7.65 -12.47
CA LYS A 139 -10.62 7.00 -13.19
C LYS A 139 -10.07 5.77 -12.47
N LEU A 140 -9.81 5.85 -11.16
CA LEU A 140 -9.35 4.71 -10.35
C LEU A 140 -10.38 3.58 -10.33
N MET A 141 -11.66 3.93 -10.17
CA MET A 141 -12.77 2.97 -10.28
C MET A 141 -12.87 2.36 -11.68
N GLY A 142 -12.61 3.15 -12.73
CA GLY A 142 -12.52 2.69 -14.12
C GLY A 142 -11.44 1.63 -14.30
N HIS A 143 -10.22 1.88 -13.80
CA HIS A 143 -9.13 0.89 -13.84
C HIS A 143 -9.50 -0.40 -13.09
N PHE A 144 -10.12 -0.27 -11.92
CA PHE A 144 -10.57 -1.43 -11.14
C PHE A 144 -11.64 -2.26 -11.86
N ASN A 145 -12.65 -1.60 -12.43
CA ASN A 145 -13.72 -2.26 -13.16
C ASN A 145 -13.19 -2.97 -14.41
N ALA A 146 -12.32 -2.31 -15.17
CA ALA A 146 -11.67 -2.91 -16.34
C ALA A 146 -10.84 -4.15 -15.98
N ALA A 147 -10.10 -4.11 -14.85
CA ALA A 147 -9.36 -5.26 -14.36
C ALA A 147 -10.29 -6.43 -13.97
N CYS A 148 -11.40 -6.14 -13.29
CA CYS A 148 -12.40 -7.17 -12.93
C CYS A 148 -13.07 -7.79 -14.16
N GLU A 149 -13.34 -7.00 -15.21
CA GLU A 149 -13.90 -7.49 -16.47
C GLU A 149 -12.90 -8.39 -17.20
N LYS A 150 -11.63 -7.97 -17.27
CA LYS A 150 -10.55 -8.72 -17.90
C LYS A 150 -10.29 -10.08 -17.22
N PHE A 151 -10.42 -10.15 -15.90
CA PHE A 151 -10.21 -11.36 -15.11
C PHE A 151 -11.52 -11.84 -14.46
N SER A 152 -12.56 -11.99 -15.28
CA SER A 152 -13.92 -12.34 -14.84
C SER A 152 -14.05 -13.72 -14.19
N ASP A 153 -13.07 -14.61 -14.39
CA ASP A 153 -12.98 -15.92 -13.71
C ASP A 153 -12.51 -15.82 -12.25
N VAL A 154 -11.96 -14.67 -11.84
CA VAL A 154 -11.56 -14.41 -10.45
C VAL A 154 -12.75 -13.81 -9.70
N PRO A 155 -13.10 -14.31 -8.48
CA PRO A 155 -14.12 -13.67 -7.66
C PRO A 155 -13.85 -12.18 -7.51
N ARG A 156 -14.86 -11.34 -7.79
CA ARG A 156 -14.71 -9.88 -7.79
C ARG A 156 -14.17 -9.42 -6.41
N PRO A 157 -12.98 -8.82 -6.36
CA PRO A 157 -12.40 -8.36 -5.10
C PRO A 157 -13.06 -7.07 -4.62
N GLU A 158 -12.65 -6.61 -3.44
CA GLU A 158 -13.06 -5.31 -2.90
C GLU A 158 -12.09 -4.20 -3.33
N ILE A 159 -12.60 -2.97 -3.34
CA ILE A 159 -11.80 -1.76 -3.53
C ILE A 159 -12.05 -0.78 -2.38
N MET A 160 -10.97 -0.18 -1.88
CA MET A 160 -10.99 0.83 -0.83
C MET A 160 -10.33 2.12 -1.34
N LEU A 161 -10.93 3.25 -1.00
CA LEU A 161 -10.42 4.58 -1.33
C LEU A 161 -10.04 5.31 -0.03
N LEU A 162 -8.80 5.79 0.05
CA LEU A 162 -8.40 6.69 1.14
C LEU A 162 -9.00 8.08 0.88
N ARG A 163 -9.75 8.58 1.85
CA ARG A 163 -10.25 9.96 1.90
C ARG A 163 -9.92 10.57 3.26
N HIS A 164 -9.33 11.76 3.25
CA HIS A 164 -9.28 12.56 4.46
C HIS A 164 -10.70 13.01 4.80
N THR A 165 -11.08 12.92 6.06
CA THR A 165 -12.43 13.25 6.50
C THR A 165 -12.35 13.93 7.86
N TYR A 166 -13.00 15.08 7.95
CA TYR A 166 -13.13 15.86 9.18
C TYR A 166 -14.59 16.26 9.33
N VAL A 167 -15.12 16.16 10.54
CA VAL A 167 -16.49 16.58 10.88
C VAL A 167 -16.34 17.84 11.72
N ALA A 168 -16.76 18.97 11.15
CA ALA A 168 -16.56 20.29 11.74
C ALA A 168 -17.81 20.78 12.49
N ASP A 169 -17.58 21.60 13.51
CA ASP A 169 -18.66 22.22 14.31
C ASP A 169 -19.18 23.53 13.67
N SER A 170 -18.42 24.13 12.75
CA SER A 170 -18.83 25.32 11.97
C SER A 170 -18.14 25.35 10.60
N GLU A 171 -18.54 26.32 9.75
CA GLU A 171 -17.92 26.52 8.44
C GLU A 171 -16.48 27.04 8.56
N GLU A 172 -16.18 27.87 9.56
CA GLU A 172 -14.82 28.34 9.85
C GLU A 172 -13.90 27.19 10.29
N ASP A 173 -14.41 26.26 11.10
CA ASP A 173 -13.67 25.05 11.50
C ASP A 173 -13.44 24.12 10.31
N ALA A 174 -14.45 23.95 9.44
CA ALA A 174 -14.31 23.18 8.20
C ALA A 174 -13.26 23.78 7.26
N GLN A 175 -13.22 25.11 7.14
CA GLN A 175 -12.23 25.81 6.32
C GLN A 175 -10.82 25.63 6.88
N LEU A 176 -10.63 25.78 8.20
CA LEU A 176 -9.34 25.53 8.84
C LEU A 176 -8.86 24.10 8.58
N ALA A 177 -9.73 23.10 8.72
CA ALA A 177 -9.38 21.72 8.43
C ALA A 177 -9.00 21.50 6.95
N ALA A 178 -9.67 22.18 6.01
CA ALA A 178 -9.32 22.14 4.60
C ALA A 178 -7.93 22.74 4.33
N ASP A 179 -7.61 23.88 4.94
CA ASP A 179 -6.30 24.55 4.81
C ASP A 179 -5.16 23.67 5.36
N GLU A 180 -5.39 22.99 6.49
CA GLU A 180 -4.43 22.05 7.09
C GLU A 180 -4.23 20.79 6.23
N ILE A 181 -5.29 20.27 5.61
CA ILE A 181 -5.19 19.13 4.66
C ILE A 181 -4.44 19.55 3.39
N ASN A 182 -4.67 20.77 2.87
CA ASN A 182 -3.89 21.31 1.75
C ASN A 182 -2.41 21.40 2.13
N THR A 183 -2.11 21.93 3.32
CA THR A 183 -0.74 22.00 3.84
C THR A 183 -0.10 20.61 3.91
N PHE A 184 -0.82 19.62 4.45
CA PHE A 184 -0.34 18.23 4.47
C PHE A 184 0.04 17.70 3.09
N TYR A 185 -0.81 17.92 2.07
CA TYR A 185 -0.51 17.45 0.71
C TYR A 185 0.67 18.18 0.06
N ASN A 186 0.87 19.45 0.40
CA ASN A 186 2.06 20.20 0.00
C ASN A 186 3.34 19.59 0.58
N TYR A 187 3.34 19.27 1.87
CA TYR A 187 4.47 18.56 2.52
C TYR A 187 4.67 17.17 1.92
N PHE A 188 3.60 16.40 1.71
CA PHE A 188 3.66 15.10 1.05
C PHE A 188 4.31 15.20 -0.34
N GLY A 189 3.90 16.18 -1.14
CA GLY A 189 4.45 16.42 -2.47
C GLY A 189 5.94 16.78 -2.44
N ALA A 190 6.34 17.68 -1.54
CA ALA A 190 7.75 18.05 -1.36
C ALA A 190 8.61 16.85 -0.93
N TRP A 191 8.07 16.01 -0.05
CA TRP A 191 8.74 14.79 0.40
C TRP A 191 8.86 13.76 -0.72
N PHE A 192 7.79 13.56 -1.47
CA PHE A 192 7.72 12.63 -2.59
C PHE A 192 8.74 12.97 -3.68
N LYS A 193 8.91 14.26 -3.98
CA LYS A 193 9.90 14.74 -4.95
C LYS A 193 11.36 14.52 -4.50
N ASN A 194 11.60 14.32 -3.21
CA ASN A 194 12.94 14.13 -2.63
C ASN A 194 13.94 15.25 -2.98
N GLU A 195 13.45 16.49 -3.09
CA GLU A 195 14.26 17.66 -3.48
C GLU A 195 14.89 18.38 -2.27
N ARG A 196 14.54 17.97 -1.04
CA ARG A 196 15.01 18.58 0.21
C ARG A 196 15.77 17.57 1.05
N GLU A 197 16.77 18.06 1.77
CA GLU A 197 17.50 17.24 2.74
C GLU A 197 16.56 16.79 3.87
N ILE A 198 16.70 15.52 4.26
CA ILE A 198 15.97 14.93 5.37
C ILE A 198 16.85 14.94 6.62
N ASN A 199 16.43 15.70 7.62
CA ASN A 199 17.10 15.83 8.92
C ASN A 199 16.17 15.36 10.04
N GLN A 200 16.64 14.46 10.90
CA GLN A 200 15.84 13.83 11.97
C GLN A 200 14.50 13.25 11.49
N GLY A 201 14.46 12.76 10.24
CA GLY A 201 13.25 12.22 9.65
C GLY A 201 12.21 13.27 9.28
N LEU A 202 12.60 14.53 9.08
CA LEU A 202 11.76 15.64 8.64
C LEU A 202 12.43 16.39 7.48
N ILE A 203 11.62 17.00 6.60
CA ILE A 203 12.09 18.02 5.65
C ILE A 203 12.02 19.41 6.29
N ALA A 204 12.81 20.36 5.78
CA ALA A 204 12.71 21.76 6.18
C ALA A 204 11.28 22.29 5.93
N PRO A 205 10.71 23.10 6.86
CA PRO A 205 9.35 23.64 6.69
C PRO A 205 9.15 24.33 5.35
N LEU A 206 7.97 24.12 4.76
CA LEU A 206 7.54 24.86 3.57
C LEU A 206 7.19 26.30 3.96
N SER A 207 7.57 27.26 3.12
CA SER A 207 7.16 28.65 3.31
C SER A 207 5.68 28.85 2.96
N PRO A 208 5.03 29.91 3.47
CA PRO A 208 3.65 30.24 3.08
C PRO A 208 3.49 30.43 1.57
N GLU A 209 4.49 31.01 0.90
CA GLU A 209 4.49 31.20 -0.55
C GLU A 209 4.56 29.87 -1.31
N GLU A 210 5.32 28.90 -0.80
CA GLU A 210 5.41 27.56 -1.39
C GLU A 210 4.09 26.80 -1.29
N ILE A 211 3.40 26.90 -0.16
CA ILE A 211 2.07 26.30 0.04
C ILE A 211 1.05 27.00 -0.86
N ALA A 212 1.05 28.34 -0.90
CA ALA A 212 0.12 29.11 -1.72
C ALA A 212 0.27 28.91 -3.23
N ALA A 213 1.44 28.46 -3.71
CA ALA A 213 1.66 28.10 -5.11
C ALA A 213 0.95 26.79 -5.53
N HIS A 214 0.41 26.05 -4.56
CA HIS A 214 -0.26 24.77 -4.74
C HIS A 214 -1.56 24.73 -3.90
N PRO A 215 -2.55 25.58 -4.25
CA PRO A 215 -3.83 25.64 -3.55
C PRO A 215 -4.68 24.39 -3.77
#